data_AF-A0A5C5SPJ3-F1
#
_entry.id   AF-A0A5C5SPJ3-F1
#
_cell.length_a   1.000
_cell.length_b   1.000
_cell.length_c   1.000
_cell.angle_alpha   90.00
_cell.angle_beta   90.00
_cell.angle_gamma   90.00
#
_symmetry.space_group_name_H-M   'P 1'
#
loop_
_entity.id
_entity.type
_entity.pdbx_description
1 polymer ?
#
loop_
_entity_poly.entity_id
_entity_poly.type
_entity_poly.pdbx_seq_one_letter_code
_entity_poly.pdbx_strand_id
1 'polypeptide(L)'
;MGLERFDPSLATHDLIQDLKWSPALREEFVLNEAGVLDRYPLRQDERYAIETRDFRTLYDIGLHPYLGGQLARLIFGNEAGKGATVAVNKLVESLQGKGPVT
;
A
#
# COMPACT_ATOMS: atom_id res chain seq x y z
N MET A 1 15.75 1.15 4.10
CA MET A 1 15.76 -0.32 4.06
C MET A 1 16.37 -0.75 2.75
N GLY A 2 17.37 -1.63 2.79
CA GLY A 2 17.92 -2.26 1.58
C GLY A 2 17.02 -3.39 1.09
N LEU A 3 17.29 -3.91 -0.12
CA LEU A 3 16.60 -5.04 -0.74
C LEU A 3 16.72 -6.36 0.05
N GLU A 4 17.52 -6.38 1.12
CA GLU A 4 17.91 -7.56 1.90
C GLU A 4 16.77 -8.17 2.72
N ARG A 5 15.66 -7.43 2.88
CA ARG A 5 14.42 -7.91 3.51
C ARG A 5 13.28 -8.09 2.53
N PHE A 6 13.51 -7.92 1.23
CA PHE A 6 12.47 -8.05 0.22
C PHE A 6 11.95 -9.50 0.16
N ASP A 7 10.64 -9.65 0.33
CA ASP A 7 9.95 -10.93 0.19
C ASP A 7 9.16 -10.92 -1.14
N PRO A 8 9.66 -11.56 -2.21
CA PRO A 8 8.97 -11.57 -3.49
C PRO A 8 7.64 -12.35 -3.47
N SER A 9 7.34 -13.11 -2.41
CA SER A 9 6.12 -13.91 -2.32
C SER A 9 4.88 -13.12 -1.87
N LEU A 10 5.04 -11.87 -1.43
CA LEU A 10 3.91 -11.04 -1.00
C LEU A 10 2.99 -10.71 -2.18
N ALA A 11 1.73 -11.13 -2.10
CA ALA A 11 0.70 -10.84 -3.11
C ALA A 11 0.37 -9.33 -3.18
N THR A 12 0.72 -8.57 -2.14
CA THR A 12 0.65 -7.09 -2.13
C THR A 12 1.41 -6.47 -3.31
N HIS A 13 2.50 -7.10 -3.78
CA HIS A 13 3.25 -6.60 -4.93
C HIS A 13 2.42 -6.61 -6.22
N ASP A 14 1.69 -7.71 -6.48
CA ASP A 14 0.84 -7.86 -7.65
C ASP A 14 -0.36 -6.91 -7.59
N LEU A 15 -1.01 -6.80 -6.42
CA LEU A 15 -2.09 -5.84 -6.17
C LEU A 15 -1.66 -4.41 -6.55
N ILE A 16 -0.48 -3.96 -6.10
CA ILE A 16 0.00 -2.60 -6.38
C ILE A 16 0.23 -2.38 -7.87
N GLN A 17 0.78 -3.39 -8.57
CA GLN A 17 1.01 -3.30 -10.01
C GLN A 17 -0.30 -3.25 -10.77
N ASP A 18 -1.28 -4.07 -10.43
CA ASP A 18 -2.59 -4.07 -11.07
C ASP A 18 -3.33 -2.74 -10.85
N LEU A 19 -3.32 -2.22 -9.62
CA LEU A 19 -3.88 -0.89 -9.30
C LEU A 19 -3.16 0.23 -10.07
N LYS A 20 -1.87 0.11 -10.29
CA LYS A 20 -1.12 1.11 -11.07
C LYS A 20 -1.60 1.16 -12.53
N TRP A 21 -1.89 0.01 -13.14
CA TRP A 21 -2.19 -0.07 -14.57
C TRP A 21 -3.68 -0.09 -14.92
N SER A 22 -4.57 -0.40 -13.96
CA SER A 22 -6.01 -0.49 -14.18
C SER A 22 -6.79 0.62 -13.47
N PRO A 23 -7.22 1.68 -14.19
CA PRO A 23 -8.08 2.72 -13.62
C PRO A 23 -9.39 2.16 -13.06
N ALA A 24 -10.01 1.19 -13.73
CA ALA A 24 -11.24 0.56 -13.27
C ALA A 24 -11.04 -0.20 -11.95
N LEU A 25 -9.91 -0.91 -11.80
CA LEU A 25 -9.59 -1.57 -10.53
C LEU A 25 -9.33 -0.56 -9.42
N ARG A 26 -8.72 0.60 -9.72
CA ARG A 26 -8.55 1.67 -8.72
C ARG A 26 -9.89 2.25 -8.27
N GLU A 27 -10.80 2.52 -9.21
CA GLU A 27 -12.13 3.01 -8.87
C GLU A 27 -12.86 1.99 -7.99
N GLU A 28 -12.79 0.70 -8.32
CA GLU A 28 -13.37 -0.36 -7.51
C GLU A 28 -12.69 -0.48 -6.14
N PHE A 29 -11.37 -0.32 -6.06
CA PHE A 29 -10.63 -0.32 -4.79
C PHE A 29 -11.06 0.81 -3.86
N VAL A 30 -11.34 2.00 -4.42
CA VAL A 30 -11.88 3.14 -3.66
C VAL A 30 -13.30 2.87 -3.17
N LEU A 31 -14.13 2.20 -3.97
CA LEU A 31 -15.54 1.94 -3.64
C LEU A 31 -15.74 0.71 -2.73
N ASN A 32 -14.91 -0.32 -2.89
CA ASN A 32 -15.00 -1.61 -2.22
C ASN A 32 -13.61 -2.26 -2.10
N GLU A 33 -12.76 -1.65 -1.26
CA GLU A 33 -11.42 -2.15 -1.00
C GLU A 33 -11.43 -3.63 -0.61
N ALA A 34 -12.25 -4.04 0.37
CA ALA A 34 -12.29 -5.41 0.86
C ALA A 34 -12.58 -6.43 -0.26
N GLY A 35 -13.55 -6.13 -1.14
CA GLY A 35 -13.88 -7.00 -2.26
C GLY A 35 -12.80 -7.08 -3.35
N VAL A 36 -11.96 -6.04 -3.48
CA VAL A 36 -10.76 -6.11 -4.33
C VAL A 36 -9.68 -6.95 -3.65
N LEU A 37 -9.43 -6.74 -2.35
CA LEU A 37 -8.44 -7.50 -1.58
C LEU A 37 -8.75 -9.00 -1.57
N ASP A 38 -10.02 -9.40 -1.50
CA ASP A 38 -10.46 -10.81 -1.54
C ASP A 38 -10.07 -11.55 -2.83
N ARG A 39 -9.67 -10.83 -3.90
CA ARG A 39 -9.23 -11.42 -5.19
C ARG A 39 -7.77 -11.85 -5.18
N TYR A 40 -7.00 -11.38 -4.20
CA TYR A 40 -5.58 -11.64 -4.09
C TYR A 40 -5.35 -12.66 -2.96
N PRO A 41 -4.37 -13.57 -3.11
CA PRO A 41 -4.02 -14.52 -2.06
C PRO A 41 -3.17 -13.86 -0.96
N LEU A 42 -3.66 -12.74 -0.40
CA LEU A 42 -2.98 -11.98 0.65
C LEU A 42 -2.90 -12.83 1.92
N ARG A 43 -1.73 -12.84 2.54
CA ARG A 43 -1.60 -13.31 3.92
C ARG A 43 -2.41 -12.39 4.85
N GLN A 44 -2.73 -12.89 6.04
CA GLN A 44 -3.51 -12.15 7.03
C GLN A 44 -2.79 -10.85 7.47
N ASP A 45 -1.46 -10.88 7.60
CA ASP A 45 -0.64 -9.73 7.96
C ASP A 45 -0.59 -8.67 6.85
N GLU A 46 -0.47 -9.10 5.58
CA GLU A 46 -0.58 -8.20 4.42
C GLU A 46 -1.92 -7.47 4.39
N ARG A 47 -3.02 -8.23 4.45
CA ARG A 47 -4.38 -7.68 4.39
C ARG A 47 -4.63 -6.70 5.53
N TYR A 48 -4.34 -7.12 6.76
CA TYR A 48 -4.52 -6.27 7.94
C TYR A 48 -3.75 -4.96 7.78
N ALA A 49 -2.48 -5.04 7.38
CA ALA A 49 -1.64 -3.86 7.22
C ALA A 49 -2.13 -2.92 6.10
N ILE A 50 -2.70 -3.43 5.01
CA ILE A 50 -3.34 -2.60 3.98
C ILE A 50 -4.58 -1.92 4.56
N GLU A 51 -5.53 -2.68 5.11
CA GLU A 51 -6.82 -2.18 5.61
C GLU A 51 -6.63 -1.13 6.72
N THR A 52 -5.63 -1.32 7.60
CA THR A 52 -5.31 -0.38 8.67
C THR A 52 -4.27 0.66 8.29
N ARG A 53 -3.83 0.72 7.03
CA ARG A 53 -2.82 1.69 6.56
C ARG A 53 -1.50 1.61 7.35
N ASP A 54 -1.12 0.42 7.80
CA ASP A 54 0.12 0.14 8.52
C ASP A 54 1.26 -0.20 7.55
N PHE A 55 1.82 0.83 6.91
CA PHE A 55 2.97 0.66 6.02
C PHE A 55 4.20 0.15 6.76
N ARG A 56 4.32 0.39 8.06
CA ARG A 56 5.44 -0.15 8.83
C ARG A 56 5.39 -1.68 8.82
N THR A 57 4.26 -2.27 9.15
CA THR A 57 4.10 -3.73 9.09
C THR A 57 4.40 -4.25 7.69
N LEU A 58 3.90 -3.61 6.64
CA LEU A 58 4.21 -4.03 5.26
C LEU A 58 5.72 -4.04 4.97
N TYR A 59 6.47 -3.03 5.43
CA TYR A 59 7.92 -2.97 5.24
C TYR A 59 8.66 -3.99 6.12
N ASP A 60 8.19 -4.21 7.34
CA ASP A 60 8.77 -5.19 8.26
C ASP A 60 8.62 -6.63 7.75
N ILE A 61 7.53 -6.94 7.03
CA ILE A 61 7.29 -8.26 6.41
C ILE A 61 7.88 -8.40 5.00
N GLY A 62 8.52 -7.36 4.46
CA GLY A 62 9.33 -7.44 3.25
C GLY A 62 8.75 -6.78 1.99
N LEU A 63 7.76 -5.88 2.12
CA LEU A 63 7.28 -5.07 1.00
C LEU A 63 8.41 -4.24 0.38
N HIS A 64 8.50 -4.24 -0.95
CA HIS A 64 9.49 -3.44 -1.65
C HIS A 64 9.26 -1.93 -1.43
N PRO A 65 10.28 -1.14 -0.99
CA PRO A 65 10.09 0.27 -0.63
C PRO A 65 9.51 1.17 -1.72
N TYR A 66 9.87 0.91 -2.99
CA TYR A 66 9.30 1.65 -4.12
C TYR A 66 7.79 1.37 -4.30
N LEU A 67 7.36 0.13 -4.11
CA LEU A 67 5.96 -0.26 -4.26
C LEU A 67 5.14 0.24 -3.07
N GLY A 68 5.69 0.23 -1.85
CA GLY A 68 5.06 0.89 -0.70
C GLY A 68 4.79 2.37 -0.92
N GLY A 69 5.73 3.10 -1.52
CA GLY A 69 5.52 4.50 -1.93
C GLY A 69 4.44 4.68 -3.01
N GLN A 70 4.30 3.72 -3.92
CA GLN A 70 3.22 3.74 -4.92
C GLN A 70 1.85 3.47 -4.28
N LEU A 71 1.75 2.47 -3.39
CA LEU A 71 0.53 2.17 -2.66
C LEU A 71 0.05 3.38 -1.85
N ALA A 72 0.96 4.05 -1.13
CA ALA A 72 0.61 5.26 -0.38
C ALA A 72 0.05 6.37 -1.29
N ARG A 73 0.58 6.53 -2.50
CA ARG A 73 0.03 7.48 -3.48
C ARG A 73 -1.33 7.05 -4.01
N LEU A 74 -1.50 5.76 -4.32
CA LEU A 74 -2.78 5.23 -4.77
C LEU A 74 -3.89 5.44 -3.72
N ILE A 75 -3.57 5.32 -2.44
CA ILE A 75 -4.52 5.49 -1.33
C ILE A 75 -4.75 6.98 -0.99
N PHE A 76 -3.69 7.80 -0.90
CA PHE A 76 -3.79 9.16 -0.33
C PHE A 76 -3.59 10.31 -1.32
N GLY A 77 -3.14 10.05 -2.54
CA GLY A 77 -2.60 11.08 -3.43
C GLY A 77 -2.84 10.79 -4.90
N ASN A 78 -4.06 11.04 -5.38
CA ASN A 78 -4.43 10.80 -6.78
C ASN A 78 -4.34 12.06 -7.69
N GLU A 79 -3.84 13.19 -7.18
CA GLU A 79 -3.59 14.41 -7.97
C GLU A 79 -2.13 14.86 -7.87
N ALA A 80 -1.51 15.16 -9.02
CA ALA A 80 -0.15 15.69 -9.07
C ALA A 80 -0.06 17.02 -8.30
N GLY A 81 0.87 17.12 -7.33
CA GLY A 81 1.02 18.29 -6.45
C GLY A 81 0.69 17.97 -4.99
N LYS A 82 -0.28 18.66 -4.39
CA LYS A 82 -0.63 18.56 -2.95
C LYS A 82 -0.91 17.11 -2.51
N GLY A 83 -1.55 16.31 -3.35
CA GLY A 83 -1.84 14.89 -3.06
C GLY A 83 -0.57 14.04 -2.90
N ALA A 84 0.47 14.29 -3.69
CA ALA A 84 1.74 13.58 -3.57
C ALA A 84 2.45 13.91 -2.25
N THR A 85 2.39 15.15 -1.78
CA THR A 85 2.94 15.56 -0.47
C THR A 85 2.17 14.91 0.68
N VAL A 86 0.84 14.85 0.61
CA VAL A 86 0.00 14.18 1.61
C VAL A 86 0.36 12.70 1.72
N ALA A 87 0.45 12.00 0.60
CA ALA A 87 0.80 10.57 0.57
C ALA A 87 2.17 10.29 1.20
N VAL A 88 3.17 11.13 0.91
CA VAL A 88 4.51 11.01 1.50
C VAL A 88 4.47 11.24 3.01
N ASN A 89 3.75 12.26 3.48
CA ASN A 89 3.65 12.54 4.91
C ASN A 89 2.97 11.39 5.67
N LYS A 90 1.87 10.84 5.13
CA LYS A 90 1.17 9.69 5.71
C LYS A 90 2.06 8.45 5.77
N LEU A 91 2.80 8.17 4.70
CA LEU A 91 3.78 7.08 4.70
C LEU A 91 4.84 7.28 5.79
N VAL A 92 5.42 8.48 5.90
CA VAL A 92 6.45 8.79 6.91
C VAL A 92 5.89 8.67 8.33
N GLU A 93 4.67 9.15 8.59
CA GLU A 93 4.00 9.03 9.89
C GLU A 93 3.83 7.56 10.32
N SER A 94 3.35 6.71 9.41
CA SER A 94 3.23 5.27 9.66
C SER A 94 4.59 4.64 9.96
N LEU A 95 5.63 4.94 9.16
CA LEU A 95 6.99 4.42 9.36
C LEU A 95 7.63 4.88 10.67
N GLN A 96 7.27 6.05 11.18
CA GLN A 96 7.72 6.56 12.48
C GLN A 96 7.06 5.86 13.68
N GLY A 97 6.14 4.91 13.44
CA GLY A 97 5.45 4.19 14.51
C GLY A 97 4.34 5.01 15.16
N LYS A 98 3.80 6.02 14.46
CA LYS A 98 2.63 6.79 14.94
C LYS A 98 1.31 6.05 14.76
N GLY A 99 1.36 4.80 14.28
CA GLY A 99 0.22 3.91 14.10
C GLY A 99 -0.46 4.03 12.72
N PRO A 100 -1.63 3.39 12.54
CA PRO A 100 -2.52 3.56 11.41
C PRO A 100 -2.71 5.03 11.01
N VAL A 101 -2.64 5.33 9.71
CA VAL A 101 -2.80 6.68 9.19
C VAL A 101 -4.05 6.78 8.32
N THR A 102 -4.99 7.65 8.70
CA THR A 102 -6.23 7.95 7.94
C THR A 102 -6.04 9.12 6.99
#